data_AF-A0A8H5T3X6-F1
#
_entry.id   AF-A0A8H5T3X6-F1
#
_cell.length_a   1.000
_cell.length_b   1.000
_cell.length_c   1.000
_cell.angle_alpha   90.00
_cell.angle_beta   90.00
_cell.angle_gamma   90.00
#
_symmetry.space_group_name_H-M   'P 1'
#
loop_
_entity.id
_entity.type
_entity.pdbx_description
1 polymer ?
#
loop_
_entity_poly.entity_id
_entity_poly.type
_entity_poly.pdbx_seq_one_letter_code
_entity_poly.pdbx_strand_id
1 'polypeptide(L)'
;MAPLYKKTLVVGASSGIGEALAAKLVSEGSKVIVVGRRRDRLDAFVKKHGEENAKAVVFDVTNLSGIKDFAESITQSDPDLDSVVLSSGIQRGFDFCNPETVDLSVFGEELTVNYTSAVYLTAAFIPHLKKQPKGHLIYVSATLGLVPFMVRTPNYNASKSALHTFILNVRQQLRDGGADHVRMIEVFPPAVQTELHDEKHQPDLVNGGQIGMPLAEFTDKMYDGLVKGEDQFAVGPGESFFKEDGWETQRTKLYEDGQVMINNTAHVHVRINDDSSNLKGFLNVDIAMNGNGASSGICETLSVVSPGISLVNAAAGAGISMLSIGCGLLGG
;
A
#
# COMPACT_ATOMS: atom_id res chain seq x y z
N MET A 1 -20.47 23.13 3.52
CA MET A 1 -20.07 22.23 2.42
C MET A 1 -20.19 20.80 2.91
N ALA A 2 -20.35 19.81 2.02
CA ALA A 2 -20.27 18.42 2.44
C ALA A 2 -18.82 18.11 2.90
N PRO A 3 -18.61 17.30 3.94
CA PRO A 3 -17.28 16.96 4.40
C PRO A 3 -16.51 16.17 3.34
N LEU A 4 -15.18 16.25 3.34
CA LEU A 4 -14.31 15.51 2.41
C LEU A 4 -14.56 14.00 2.49
N TYR A 5 -14.69 13.49 3.72
CA TYR A 5 -15.09 12.11 4.03
C TYR A 5 -16.30 12.14 4.96
N LYS A 6 -17.25 11.22 4.80
CA LYS A 6 -18.42 11.16 5.68
C LYS A 6 -18.06 10.59 7.05
N LYS A 7 -17.34 9.46 7.05
CA LYS A 7 -16.93 8.77 8.26
C LYS A 7 -15.55 8.15 8.09
N THR A 8 -14.63 8.53 8.96
CA THR A 8 -13.22 8.11 8.88
C THR A 8 -12.79 7.31 10.09
N LEU A 9 -12.21 6.13 9.87
CA LEU A 9 -11.47 5.37 10.87
C LEU A 9 -10.03 5.89 10.91
N VAL A 10 -9.54 6.34 12.06
CA VAL A 10 -8.16 6.83 12.20
C VAL A 10 -7.38 5.91 13.14
N VAL A 11 -6.51 5.08 12.56
CA VAL A 11 -5.65 4.14 13.28
C VAL A 11 -4.34 4.82 13.66
N GLY A 12 -4.04 4.85 14.96
CA GLY A 12 -2.94 5.64 15.51
C GLY A 12 -3.37 7.02 16.02
N ALA A 13 -4.63 7.19 16.41
CA ALA A 13 -5.23 8.47 16.79
C ALA A 13 -5.03 8.87 18.26
N SER A 14 -4.16 8.18 19.01
CA SER A 14 -3.93 8.48 20.43
C SER A 14 -2.91 9.59 20.70
N SER A 15 -2.24 10.10 19.66
CA SER A 15 -1.30 11.23 19.72
C SER A 15 -0.92 11.71 18.33
N GLY A 16 -0.25 12.88 18.27
CA GLY A 16 0.52 13.31 17.10
C GLY A 16 -0.34 13.51 15.86
N ILE A 17 0.18 13.11 14.70
CA ILE A 17 -0.47 13.33 13.39
C ILE A 17 -1.87 12.71 13.34
N GLY A 18 -2.04 11.47 13.80
CA GLY A 18 -3.33 10.78 13.75
C GLY A 18 -4.41 11.48 14.59
N GLU A 19 -4.07 11.88 15.81
CA GLU A 19 -5.00 12.64 16.67
C GLU A 19 -5.36 14.00 16.05
N ALA A 20 -4.34 14.73 15.58
CA ALA A 20 -4.53 16.07 15.02
C ALA A 20 -5.37 16.04 13.74
N LEU A 21 -5.14 15.05 12.85
CA LEU A 21 -5.97 14.86 11.67
C LEU A 21 -7.40 14.46 12.04
N ALA A 22 -7.59 13.58 13.03
CA ALA A 22 -8.94 13.22 13.49
C ALA A 22 -9.70 14.46 14.00
N ALA A 23 -9.03 15.33 14.77
CA ALA A 23 -9.62 16.58 15.25
C ALA A 23 -9.97 17.53 14.09
N LYS A 24 -9.08 17.64 13.09
CA LYS A 24 -9.31 18.44 11.89
C LYS A 24 -10.51 17.91 11.09
N LEU A 25 -10.60 16.60 10.88
CA LEU A 25 -11.74 15.97 10.20
C LEU A 25 -13.06 16.25 10.91
N VAL A 26 -13.11 16.17 12.24
CA VAL A 26 -14.31 16.54 13.01
C VAL A 26 -14.67 18.01 12.79
N SER A 27 -13.69 18.92 12.84
CA SER A 27 -13.94 20.36 12.62
C SER A 27 -14.46 20.69 11.22
N GLU A 28 -14.20 19.82 10.26
CA GLU A 28 -14.63 19.94 8.86
C GLU A 28 -15.94 19.15 8.58
N GLY A 29 -16.56 18.59 9.62
CA GLY A 29 -17.88 17.95 9.58
C GLY A 29 -17.89 16.44 9.33
N SER A 30 -16.73 15.77 9.34
CA SER A 30 -16.64 14.31 9.30
C SER A 30 -16.95 13.69 10.66
N LYS A 31 -17.52 12.48 10.67
CA LYS A 31 -17.52 11.62 11.85
C LYS A 31 -16.22 10.82 11.90
N VAL A 32 -15.68 10.57 13.08
CA VAL A 32 -14.41 9.83 13.24
C VAL A 32 -14.53 8.67 14.21
N ILE A 33 -13.84 7.58 13.90
CA ILE A 33 -13.59 6.47 14.81
C ILE A 33 -12.10 6.49 15.14
N VAL A 34 -11.73 6.90 16.35
CA VAL A 34 -10.34 7.01 16.78
C VAL A 34 -9.86 5.70 17.39
N VAL A 35 -8.73 5.19 16.89
CA VAL A 35 -8.20 3.88 17.27
C VAL A 35 -6.78 3.98 17.78
N GLY A 36 -6.50 3.29 18.88
CA GLY A 36 -5.16 3.16 19.45
C GLY A 36 -5.16 2.33 20.74
N ARG A 37 -4.00 2.26 21.40
CA ARG A 37 -3.80 1.45 22.62
C ARG A 37 -4.19 2.18 23.91
N ARG A 38 -4.06 3.50 23.93
CA ARG A 38 -4.22 4.36 25.12
C ARG A 38 -5.67 4.80 25.29
N ARG A 39 -6.46 4.01 26.02
CA ARG A 39 -7.89 4.25 26.23
C ARG A 39 -8.19 5.64 26.81
N ASP A 40 -7.42 6.05 27.82
CA ASP A 40 -7.53 7.35 28.46
C ASP A 40 -7.49 8.52 27.47
N ARG A 41 -6.59 8.46 26.48
CA ARG A 41 -6.47 9.50 25.44
C ARG A 41 -7.61 9.46 24.42
N LEU A 42 -8.06 8.26 24.04
CA LEU A 42 -9.19 8.10 23.13
C LEU A 42 -10.49 8.61 23.77
N ASP A 43 -10.72 8.26 25.04
CA ASP A 43 -11.89 8.72 25.80
C ASP A 43 -11.86 10.25 25.99
N ALA A 44 -10.68 10.84 26.23
CA ALA A 44 -10.50 12.28 26.28
C ALA A 44 -10.80 12.96 24.93
N PHE A 45 -10.37 12.35 23.81
CA PHE A 45 -10.69 12.83 22.46
C PHE A 45 -12.21 12.85 22.22
N VAL A 46 -12.90 11.75 22.53
CA VAL A 46 -14.36 11.66 22.37
C VAL A 46 -15.07 12.70 23.24
N LYS A 47 -14.66 12.85 24.51
CA LYS A 47 -15.21 13.87 25.42
C LYS A 47 -15.04 15.29 24.88
N LYS A 48 -13.92 15.59 24.21
CA LYS A 48 -13.62 16.90 23.64
C LYS A 48 -14.46 17.20 22.38
N HIS A 49 -14.74 16.19 21.56
CA HIS A 49 -15.34 16.34 20.24
C HIS A 49 -16.83 15.93 20.15
N GLY A 50 -17.38 15.33 21.21
CA GLY A 50 -18.76 14.87 21.29
C GLY A 50 -18.95 13.45 20.77
N GLU A 51 -19.76 12.65 21.45
CA GLU A 51 -20.06 11.26 21.09
C GLU A 51 -20.83 11.14 19.76
N GLU A 52 -21.47 12.23 19.32
CA GLU A 52 -22.15 12.33 18.03
C GLU A 52 -21.19 12.42 16.84
N ASN A 53 -19.96 12.92 17.08
CA ASN A 53 -18.93 13.13 16.06
C ASN A 53 -17.77 12.13 16.17
N ALA A 54 -17.51 11.61 17.35
CA ALA A 54 -16.35 10.75 17.62
C ALA A 54 -16.72 9.49 18.40
N LYS A 55 -16.12 8.36 18.00
CA LYS A 55 -16.20 7.07 18.69
C LYS A 55 -14.78 6.55 18.97
N ALA A 56 -14.55 5.99 20.15
CA ALA A 56 -13.27 5.39 20.52
C ALA A 56 -13.30 3.86 20.37
N VAL A 57 -12.23 3.28 19.81
CA VAL A 57 -12.02 1.82 19.81
C VAL A 57 -10.58 1.52 20.21
N VAL A 58 -10.41 0.68 21.22
CA VAL A 58 -9.07 0.26 21.66
C VAL A 58 -8.63 -0.93 20.82
N PHE A 59 -7.50 -0.77 20.13
CA PHE A 59 -6.88 -1.85 19.35
C PHE A 59 -5.37 -1.65 19.26
N ASP A 60 -4.63 -2.75 19.34
CA ASP A 60 -3.18 -2.79 19.12
C ASP A 60 -2.90 -3.36 17.74
N VAL A 61 -2.31 -2.55 16.85
CA VAL A 61 -1.98 -2.93 15.47
C VAL A 61 -0.94 -4.04 15.37
N THR A 62 -0.20 -4.32 16.45
CA THR A 62 0.73 -5.45 16.53
C THR A 62 0.01 -6.80 16.70
N ASN A 63 -1.26 -6.81 17.10
CA ASN A 63 -2.09 -8.02 17.13
C ASN A 63 -2.58 -8.37 15.71
N LEU A 64 -1.65 -8.86 14.88
CA LEU A 64 -1.92 -9.17 13.48
C LEU A 64 -3.07 -10.17 13.28
N SER A 65 -3.15 -11.20 14.13
CA SER A 65 -4.22 -12.20 14.09
C SER A 65 -5.61 -11.62 14.36
N GLY A 66 -5.70 -10.54 15.14
CA GLY A 66 -6.97 -9.89 15.48
C GLY A 66 -7.45 -8.86 14.46
N ILE A 67 -6.64 -8.48 13.47
CA ILE A 67 -6.97 -7.39 12.53
C ILE A 67 -8.23 -7.70 11.71
N LYS A 68 -8.41 -8.95 11.28
CA LYS A 68 -9.59 -9.36 10.50
C LYS A 68 -10.88 -9.16 11.30
N ASP A 69 -10.92 -9.69 12.51
CA ASP A 69 -12.09 -9.59 13.39
C ASP A 69 -12.36 -8.13 13.81
N PHE A 70 -11.29 -7.36 14.03
CA PHE A 70 -11.38 -5.92 14.26
C PHE A 70 -12.04 -5.20 13.09
N ALA A 71 -11.57 -5.41 11.86
CA ALA A 71 -12.13 -4.77 10.67
C ALA A 71 -13.60 -5.19 10.42
N GLU A 72 -13.93 -6.46 10.62
CA GLU A 72 -15.30 -6.97 10.54
C GLU A 72 -16.21 -6.29 11.57
N SER A 73 -15.76 -6.17 12.82
CA SER A 73 -16.52 -5.48 13.87
C SER A 73 -16.80 -4.00 13.52
N ILE A 74 -15.77 -3.28 13.04
CA ILE A 74 -15.92 -1.87 12.65
C ILE A 74 -16.90 -1.73 11.48
N THR A 75 -16.71 -2.51 10.42
CA THR A 75 -17.52 -2.39 9.20
C THR A 75 -18.97 -2.84 9.39
N GLN A 76 -19.24 -3.72 10.36
CA GLN A 76 -20.59 -4.06 10.79
C GLN A 76 -21.26 -2.94 11.59
N SER A 77 -20.54 -2.30 12.52
CA SER A 77 -21.11 -1.21 13.33
C SER A 77 -21.21 0.12 12.57
N ASP A 78 -20.38 0.32 11.56
CA ASP A 78 -20.23 1.55 10.81
C ASP A 78 -20.24 1.28 9.29
N PRO A 79 -21.37 0.82 8.72
CA PRO A 79 -21.46 0.42 7.31
C PRO A 79 -21.29 1.59 6.31
N ASP A 80 -21.41 2.83 6.80
CA ASP A 80 -21.19 4.08 6.09
C ASP A 80 -19.73 4.57 6.14
N LEU A 81 -18.80 3.81 6.73
CA LEU A 81 -17.37 4.09 6.74
C LEU A 81 -16.83 4.18 5.30
N ASP A 82 -16.32 5.34 4.90
CA ASP A 82 -15.84 5.63 3.54
C ASP A 82 -14.35 5.98 3.47
N SER A 83 -13.68 6.09 4.62
CA SER A 83 -12.27 6.41 4.71
C SER A 83 -11.58 5.72 5.89
N VAL A 84 -10.35 5.24 5.66
CA VAL A 84 -9.49 4.63 6.67
C VAL A 84 -8.11 5.29 6.60
N VAL A 85 -7.69 5.93 7.68
CA VAL A 85 -6.36 6.53 7.85
C VAL A 85 -5.48 5.60 8.67
N LEU A 86 -4.34 5.23 8.12
CA LEU A 86 -3.29 4.45 8.77
C LEU A 86 -2.13 5.38 9.14
N SER A 87 -2.14 5.84 10.40
CA SER A 87 -1.16 6.80 10.95
C SER A 87 -0.27 6.20 12.04
N SER A 88 -0.43 4.91 12.37
CA SER A 88 0.42 4.26 13.37
C SER A 88 1.86 4.19 12.88
N GLY A 89 2.80 4.56 13.75
CA GLY A 89 4.22 4.51 13.43
C GLY A 89 5.09 4.68 14.68
N ILE A 90 6.23 3.99 14.69
CA ILE A 90 7.31 4.20 15.65
C ILE A 90 8.63 4.39 14.91
N GLN A 91 9.58 5.08 15.52
CA GLN A 91 10.90 5.36 14.97
C GLN A 91 11.96 5.08 16.04
N ARG A 92 12.99 4.31 15.69
CA ARG A 92 14.03 3.83 16.62
C ARG A 92 15.43 4.05 16.07
N GLY A 93 16.35 4.38 16.97
CA GLY A 93 17.76 4.51 16.68
C GLY A 93 18.48 3.17 16.77
N PHE A 94 19.36 2.89 15.82
CA PHE A 94 20.22 1.71 15.82
C PHE A 94 21.64 2.09 15.46
N ASP A 95 22.61 1.63 16.24
CA ASP A 95 24.03 1.86 16.00
C ASP A 95 24.72 0.56 15.62
N PHE A 96 24.89 0.33 14.33
CA PHE A 96 25.61 -0.83 13.82
C PHE A 96 27.14 -0.69 13.89
N CYS A 97 27.67 0.48 14.28
CA CYS A 97 29.07 0.58 14.67
C CYS A 97 29.32 -0.06 16.05
N ASN A 98 28.29 -0.18 16.89
CA ASN A 98 28.32 -0.85 18.19
C ASN A 98 27.20 -1.92 18.25
N PRO A 99 27.32 -3.03 17.49
CA PRO A 99 26.24 -3.98 17.25
C PRO A 99 25.71 -4.67 18.52
N GLU A 100 26.49 -4.73 19.60
CA GLU A 100 26.07 -5.23 20.91
C GLU A 100 24.98 -4.38 21.58
N THR A 101 24.78 -3.13 21.12
CA THR A 101 23.73 -2.23 21.60
C THR A 101 22.41 -2.40 20.84
N VAL A 102 22.40 -3.18 19.75
CA VAL A 102 21.25 -3.34 18.87
C VAL A 102 20.27 -4.38 19.44
N ASP A 103 19.11 -3.92 19.88
CA ASP A 103 17.99 -4.79 20.26
C ASP A 103 17.14 -5.17 19.03
N LEU A 104 17.30 -6.41 18.56
CA LEU A 104 16.56 -6.93 17.41
C LEU A 104 15.05 -7.12 17.68
N SER A 105 14.61 -7.17 18.93
CA SER A 105 13.18 -7.25 19.25
C SER A 105 12.46 -5.94 18.89
N VAL A 106 13.11 -4.80 19.18
CA VAL A 106 12.65 -3.45 18.81
C VAL A 106 12.62 -3.29 17.28
N PHE A 107 13.56 -3.90 16.57
CA PHE A 107 13.58 -3.92 15.11
C PHE A 107 12.33 -4.61 14.53
N GLY A 108 11.99 -5.80 15.07
CA GLY A 108 10.80 -6.55 14.67
C GLY A 108 9.48 -5.82 15.00
N GLU A 109 9.41 -5.18 16.16
CA GLU A 109 8.26 -4.34 16.54
C GLU A 109 8.07 -3.18 15.55
N GLU A 110 9.14 -2.45 15.23
CA GLU A 110 9.09 -1.30 14.32
C GLU A 110 8.63 -1.69 12.91
N LEU A 111 9.12 -2.80 12.36
CA LEU A 111 8.64 -3.31 11.08
C LEU A 111 7.16 -3.74 11.15
N THR A 112 6.75 -4.37 12.26
CA THR A 112 5.37 -4.80 12.47
C THR A 112 4.42 -3.61 12.52
N VAL A 113 4.75 -2.59 13.31
CA VAL A 113 3.91 -1.38 13.46
C VAL A 113 3.87 -0.59 12.15
N ASN A 114 5.03 -0.31 11.54
CA ASN A 114 5.12 0.64 10.43
C ASN A 114 4.70 0.04 9.07
N TYR A 115 4.82 -1.28 8.90
CA TYR A 115 4.60 -1.94 7.61
C TYR A 115 3.62 -3.11 7.72
N THR A 116 3.95 -4.17 8.47
CA THR A 116 3.17 -5.41 8.43
C THR A 116 1.72 -5.19 8.84
N SER A 117 1.47 -4.41 9.90
CA SER A 117 0.11 -4.10 10.34
C SER A 117 -0.69 -3.33 9.28
N ALA A 118 -0.05 -2.42 8.54
CA ALA A 118 -0.69 -1.65 7.47
C ALA A 118 -1.09 -2.57 6.31
N VAL A 119 -0.28 -3.57 5.95
CA VAL A 119 -0.63 -4.58 4.95
C VAL A 119 -1.88 -5.36 5.37
N TYR A 120 -1.94 -5.81 6.62
CA TYR A 120 -3.07 -6.58 7.15
C TYR A 120 -4.35 -5.73 7.21
N LEU A 121 -4.25 -4.49 7.70
CA LEU A 121 -5.37 -3.54 7.74
C LEU A 121 -5.87 -3.22 6.33
N THR A 122 -4.95 -3.02 5.37
CA THR A 122 -5.30 -2.79 3.96
C THR A 122 -6.12 -3.95 3.40
N ALA A 123 -5.62 -5.18 3.54
CA ALA A 123 -6.33 -6.38 3.08
C ALA A 123 -7.71 -6.53 3.74
N ALA A 124 -7.82 -6.21 5.03
CA ALA A 124 -9.06 -6.35 5.80
C ALA A 124 -10.12 -5.30 5.43
N PHE A 125 -9.74 -4.06 5.09
CA PHE A 125 -10.69 -2.98 4.79
C PHE A 125 -11.04 -2.84 3.30
N ILE A 126 -10.21 -3.32 2.37
CA ILE A 126 -10.52 -3.26 0.92
C ILE A 126 -11.90 -3.83 0.57
N PRO A 127 -12.32 -5.01 1.06
CA PRO A 127 -13.64 -5.58 0.70
C PRO A 127 -14.82 -4.67 1.08
N HIS A 128 -14.70 -3.91 2.18
CA HIS A 128 -15.71 -2.95 2.60
C HIS A 128 -15.66 -1.69 1.73
N LEU A 129 -14.47 -1.13 1.52
CA LEU A 129 -14.31 0.11 0.75
C LEU A 129 -14.73 -0.04 -0.72
N LYS A 130 -14.57 -1.24 -1.30
CA LYS A 130 -15.09 -1.55 -2.64
C LYS A 130 -16.61 -1.43 -2.76
N LYS A 131 -17.36 -1.58 -1.66
CA LYS A 131 -18.82 -1.45 -1.61
C LYS A 131 -19.28 0.00 -1.47
N GLN A 132 -18.38 0.90 -1.09
CA GLN A 132 -18.70 2.32 -0.95
C GLN A 132 -18.71 3.00 -2.33
N PRO A 133 -19.52 4.05 -2.55
CA PRO A 133 -19.48 4.81 -3.79
C PRO A 133 -18.09 5.40 -4.10
N LYS A 134 -17.36 5.76 -3.05
CA LYS A 134 -15.97 6.21 -3.11
C LYS A 134 -15.29 5.83 -1.80
N GLY A 135 -14.27 4.98 -1.85
CA GLY A 135 -13.54 4.51 -0.68
C GLY A 135 -12.14 5.12 -0.62
N HIS A 136 -11.61 5.35 0.58
CA HIS A 136 -10.27 5.93 0.75
C HIS A 136 -9.44 5.13 1.76
N LEU A 137 -8.21 4.79 1.39
CA LEU A 137 -7.15 4.32 2.28
C LEU A 137 -6.04 5.36 2.28
N ILE A 138 -5.81 6.02 3.41
CA ILE A 138 -4.84 7.11 3.55
C ILE A 138 -3.69 6.63 4.43
N TYR A 139 -2.47 6.75 3.93
CA TYR A 139 -1.27 6.29 4.61
C TYR A 139 -0.41 7.48 5.02
N VAL A 140 -0.01 7.52 6.29
CA VAL A 140 1.00 8.47 6.77
C VAL A 140 2.37 7.81 6.66
N SER A 141 3.07 8.11 5.58
CA SER A 141 4.40 7.60 5.25
C SER A 141 5.49 8.47 5.88
N ALA A 142 6.60 8.67 5.19
CA ALA A 142 7.63 9.67 5.51
C ALA A 142 8.45 9.97 4.26
N THR A 143 8.98 11.19 4.12
CA THR A 143 9.94 11.49 3.05
C THR A 143 11.19 10.59 3.07
N LEU A 144 11.52 10.06 4.25
CA LEU A 144 12.55 9.04 4.48
C LEU A 144 12.26 7.69 3.81
N GLY A 145 11.00 7.40 3.47
CA GLY A 145 10.63 6.23 2.67
C GLY A 145 10.97 6.38 1.18
N LEU A 146 11.10 7.62 0.70
CA LEU A 146 11.53 7.93 -0.67
C LEU A 146 13.05 7.98 -0.77
N VAL A 147 13.66 8.84 0.06
CA VAL A 147 15.11 9.04 0.07
C VAL A 147 15.62 8.84 1.51
N PRO A 148 16.34 7.75 1.80
CA PRO A 148 16.66 7.34 3.17
C PRO A 148 17.91 8.04 3.72
N PHE A 149 17.82 9.36 3.97
CA PHE A 149 18.97 10.15 4.43
C PHE A 149 19.19 10.13 5.96
N MET A 150 18.22 9.63 6.75
CA MET A 150 18.35 9.55 8.21
C MET A 150 19.06 8.26 8.63
N VAL A 151 20.39 8.27 8.56
CA VAL A 151 21.23 7.06 8.75
C VAL A 151 21.05 6.38 10.10
N ARG A 152 20.68 7.13 11.14
CA ARG A 152 20.51 6.61 12.50
C ARG A 152 19.26 5.72 12.66
N THR A 153 18.30 5.79 11.74
CA THR A 153 17.03 5.05 11.83
C THR A 153 16.89 4.02 10.70
N PRO A 154 17.87 3.13 10.45
CA PRO A 154 17.92 2.34 9.21
C PRO A 154 16.65 1.52 8.98
N ASN A 155 16.08 0.93 10.04
CA ASN A 155 14.87 0.12 9.96
C ASN A 155 13.60 0.95 9.74
N TYR A 156 13.50 2.14 10.33
CA TYR A 156 12.42 3.08 10.02
C TYR A 156 12.38 3.44 8.53
N ASN A 157 13.53 3.84 7.97
CA ASN A 157 13.66 4.16 6.54
C ASN A 157 13.20 2.96 5.68
N ALA A 158 13.73 1.77 5.98
CA ALA A 158 13.38 0.54 5.27
C ALA A 158 11.87 0.24 5.34
N SER A 159 11.26 0.36 6.53
CA SER A 159 9.83 0.12 6.73
C SER A 159 8.95 1.08 5.93
N LYS A 160 9.34 2.36 5.81
CA LYS A 160 8.61 3.36 5.03
C LYS A 160 8.83 3.20 3.53
N SER A 161 10.02 2.79 3.08
CA SER A 161 10.24 2.41 1.67
C SER A 161 9.45 1.17 1.27
N ALA A 162 9.35 0.17 2.16
CA ALA A 162 8.53 -1.01 1.95
C ALA A 162 7.05 -0.66 1.86
N LEU A 163 6.56 0.22 2.75
CA LEU A 163 5.19 0.71 2.71
C LEU A 163 4.88 1.46 1.41
N HIS A 164 5.74 2.40 0.99
CA HIS A 164 5.58 3.13 -0.27
C HIS A 164 5.49 2.18 -1.47
N THR A 165 6.43 1.23 -1.57
CA THR A 165 6.42 0.22 -2.64
C THR A 165 5.15 -0.63 -2.62
N PHE A 166 4.70 -1.05 -1.44
CA PHE A 166 3.44 -1.79 -1.29
C PHE A 166 2.24 -0.98 -1.79
N ILE A 167 2.13 0.30 -1.40
CA ILE A 167 1.02 1.17 -1.80
C ILE A 167 0.96 1.32 -3.32
N LEU A 168 2.10 1.57 -3.98
CA LEU A 168 2.15 1.71 -5.44
C LEU A 168 1.58 0.48 -6.15
N ASN A 169 2.04 -0.71 -5.74
CA ASN A 169 1.64 -1.97 -6.38
C ASN A 169 0.16 -2.30 -6.11
N VAL A 170 -0.32 -2.15 -4.87
CA VAL A 170 -1.73 -2.44 -4.56
C VAL A 170 -2.65 -1.41 -5.22
N ARG A 171 -2.24 -0.13 -5.30
CA ARG A 171 -2.99 0.90 -6.02
C ARG A 171 -3.16 0.52 -7.49
N GLN A 172 -2.08 0.06 -8.15
CA GLN A 172 -2.15 -0.41 -9.54
C GLN A 172 -3.05 -1.65 -9.67
N GLN A 173 -2.93 -2.63 -8.76
CA GLN A 173 -3.81 -3.81 -8.76
C GLN A 173 -5.30 -3.46 -8.62
N LEU A 174 -5.64 -2.47 -7.78
CA LEU A 174 -7.02 -2.02 -7.63
C LEU A 174 -7.53 -1.35 -8.92
N ARG A 175 -6.68 -0.56 -9.60
CA ARG A 175 -7.01 0.05 -10.90
C ARG A 175 -7.25 -1.02 -11.96
N ASP A 176 -6.33 -1.96 -12.12
CA ASP A 176 -6.42 -3.04 -13.11
C ASP A 176 -7.60 -3.99 -12.84
N GLY A 177 -7.93 -4.18 -11.56
CA GLY A 177 -9.09 -4.96 -11.10
C GLY A 177 -10.43 -4.22 -11.16
N GLY A 178 -10.50 -3.02 -11.75
CA GLY A 178 -11.74 -2.23 -11.91
C GLY A 178 -12.31 -1.67 -10.60
N ALA A 179 -11.45 -1.41 -9.62
CA ALA A 179 -11.79 -0.82 -8.31
C ALA A 179 -11.05 0.50 -8.07
N ASP A 180 -10.89 1.31 -9.13
CA ASP A 180 -10.22 2.62 -9.12
C ASP A 180 -10.94 3.68 -8.26
N HIS A 181 -12.22 3.47 -7.95
CA HIS A 181 -12.99 4.25 -6.99
C HIS A 181 -12.53 4.06 -5.52
N VAL A 182 -11.74 3.02 -5.24
CA VAL A 182 -11.02 2.87 -3.97
C VAL A 182 -9.65 3.53 -4.09
N ARG A 183 -9.55 4.76 -3.58
CA ARG A 183 -8.35 5.59 -3.65
C ARG A 183 -7.38 5.22 -2.54
N MET A 184 -6.15 4.89 -2.91
CA MET A 184 -5.03 4.73 -1.97
C MET A 184 -4.17 6.00 -2.00
N ILE A 185 -4.24 6.80 -0.95
CA ILE A 185 -3.58 8.10 -0.84
C ILE A 185 -2.37 7.98 0.10
N GLU A 186 -1.20 8.42 -0.33
CA GLU A 186 0.01 8.41 0.50
C GLU A 186 0.49 9.84 0.80
N VAL A 187 0.60 10.16 2.08
CA VAL A 187 1.12 11.44 2.56
C VAL A 187 2.55 11.25 3.04
N PHE A 188 3.44 12.17 2.66
CA PHE A 188 4.85 12.15 3.06
C PHE A 188 5.17 13.33 4.01
N PRO A 189 5.05 13.13 5.34
CA PRO A 189 5.47 14.12 6.31
C PRO A 189 6.98 14.41 6.28
N PRO A 190 7.40 15.64 6.65
CA PRO A 190 8.73 15.91 7.13
C PRO A 190 8.87 15.42 8.59
N ALA A 191 9.95 15.79 9.28
CA ALA A 191 9.92 15.74 10.75
C ALA A 191 8.81 16.67 11.28
N VAL A 192 7.97 16.15 12.18
CA VAL A 192 6.87 16.90 12.81
C VAL A 192 7.03 16.85 14.33
N GLN A 193 6.76 17.97 14.98
CA GLN A 193 6.82 18.15 16.43
C GLN A 193 5.76 17.29 17.13
N THR A 194 6.14 16.06 17.52
CA THR A 194 5.25 15.06 18.13
C THR A 194 6.00 14.20 19.13
N GLU A 195 5.27 13.41 19.91
CA GLU A 195 5.82 12.40 20.83
C GLU A 195 6.70 11.34 20.11
N LEU A 196 6.61 11.19 18.77
CA LEU A 196 7.44 10.24 18.03
C LEU A 196 8.94 10.45 18.27
N HIS A 197 9.35 11.70 18.46
CA HIS A 197 10.73 12.13 18.65
C HIS A 197 11.07 12.41 20.11
N ASP A 198 10.18 12.15 21.08
CA ASP A 198 10.49 12.44 22.48
C ASP A 198 11.61 11.53 23.03
N GLU A 199 12.17 11.95 24.16
CA GLU A 199 13.26 11.23 24.83
C GLU A 199 12.86 9.84 25.32
N LYS A 200 11.56 9.58 25.50
CA LYS A 200 11.06 8.26 25.89
C LYS A 200 11.16 7.27 24.72
N HIS A 201 10.90 7.73 23.50
CA HIS A 201 10.88 6.88 22.31
C HIS A 201 12.19 6.90 21.52
N GLN A 202 12.97 7.98 21.64
CA GLN A 202 14.28 8.18 21.00
C GLN A 202 15.23 8.85 22.01
N PRO A 203 15.77 8.11 22.99
CA PRO A 203 16.56 8.66 24.10
C PRO A 203 17.89 9.31 23.66
N ASP A 204 18.32 9.05 22.44
CA ASP A 204 19.45 9.69 21.80
C ASP A 204 19.17 11.13 21.30
N LEU A 205 17.89 11.54 21.23
CA LEU A 205 17.48 12.87 20.78
C LEU A 205 17.23 13.80 21.98
N VAL A 206 17.98 14.90 22.05
CA VAL A 206 17.74 15.97 23.02
C VAL A 206 16.63 16.89 22.51
N ASN A 207 15.59 17.14 23.31
CA ASN A 207 14.42 17.95 22.91
C ASN A 207 13.74 17.50 21.62
N GLY A 208 13.77 16.20 21.31
CA GLY A 208 13.36 15.73 19.97
C GLY A 208 11.90 16.04 19.61
N GLY A 209 11.00 16.16 20.59
CA GLY A 209 9.62 16.60 20.36
C GLY A 209 9.47 18.02 19.77
N GLN A 210 10.52 18.83 19.80
CA GLN A 210 10.58 20.17 19.19
C GLN A 210 11.20 20.17 17.78
N ILE A 211 11.63 19.01 17.28
CA ILE A 211 12.24 18.88 15.96
C ILE A 211 11.17 18.94 14.87
N GLY A 212 11.44 19.77 13.86
CA GLY A 212 10.68 19.80 12.62
C GLY A 212 9.53 20.79 12.61
N MET A 213 8.57 20.55 11.72
CA MET A 213 7.42 21.42 11.49
C MET A 213 6.45 21.36 12.69
N PRO A 214 5.86 22.50 13.11
CA PRO A 214 4.78 22.49 14.09
C PRO A 214 3.62 21.60 13.68
N LEU A 215 3.08 20.80 14.61
CA LEU A 215 2.03 19.83 14.31
C LEU A 215 0.79 20.47 13.69
N ALA A 216 0.34 21.61 14.21
CA ALA A 216 -0.84 22.31 13.68
C ALA A 216 -0.63 22.76 12.21
N GLU A 217 0.54 23.32 11.90
CA GLU A 217 0.88 23.72 10.53
C GLU A 217 0.92 22.50 9.60
N PHE A 218 1.53 21.40 10.05
CA PHE A 218 1.54 20.17 9.27
C PHE A 218 0.13 19.64 9.02
N THR A 219 -0.74 19.62 10.04
CA THR A 219 -2.12 19.13 9.93
C THR A 219 -2.94 19.93 8.93
N ASP A 220 -2.84 21.26 8.93
CA ASP A 220 -3.56 22.10 7.96
C ASP A 220 -3.08 21.84 6.53
N LYS A 221 -1.75 21.81 6.31
CA LYS A 221 -1.16 21.50 5.00
C LYS A 221 -1.50 20.09 4.51
N MET A 222 -1.49 19.11 5.42
CA MET A 222 -1.90 17.74 5.12
C MET A 222 -3.36 17.70 4.67
N TYR A 223 -4.26 18.39 5.40
CA TYR A 223 -5.67 18.42 5.05
C TYR A 223 -5.91 19.10 3.69
N ASP A 224 -5.23 20.22 3.41
CA ASP A 224 -5.28 20.89 2.11
C ASP A 224 -4.84 19.96 0.97
N GLY A 225 -3.79 19.16 1.19
CA GLY A 225 -3.36 18.13 0.23
C GLY A 225 -4.40 17.04 0.00
N LEU A 226 -5.08 16.57 1.06
CA LEU A 226 -6.17 15.61 0.94
C LEU A 226 -7.36 16.20 0.15
N VAL A 227 -7.67 17.49 0.34
CA VAL A 227 -8.73 18.20 -0.40
C VAL A 227 -8.40 18.33 -1.89
N LYS A 228 -7.12 18.53 -2.26
CA LYS A 228 -6.69 18.54 -3.68
C LYS A 228 -6.96 17.21 -4.38
N GLY A 229 -6.99 16.10 -3.63
CA GLY A 229 -7.40 14.79 -4.13
C GLY A 229 -6.33 14.07 -4.94
N GLU A 230 -5.05 14.38 -4.72
CA GLU A 230 -3.91 13.66 -5.29
C GLU A 230 -3.73 12.28 -4.62
N ASP A 231 -3.20 11.29 -5.37
CA ASP A 231 -2.90 9.97 -4.82
C ASP A 231 -1.65 9.95 -3.93
N GLN A 232 -0.77 10.94 -4.08
CA GLN A 232 0.45 11.04 -3.30
C GLN A 232 0.94 12.49 -3.25
N PHE A 233 1.31 12.96 -2.06
CA PHE A 233 1.89 14.29 -1.89
C PHE A 233 2.75 14.38 -0.62
N ALA A 234 3.77 15.22 -0.68
CA ALA A 234 4.58 15.58 0.49
C ALA A 234 4.13 16.91 1.09
N VAL A 235 4.53 17.14 2.34
CA VAL A 235 4.40 18.43 3.01
C VAL A 235 5.79 18.93 3.39
N GLY A 236 6.07 20.21 3.15
CA GLY A 236 7.35 20.83 3.51
C GLY A 236 8.48 20.47 2.53
N PRO A 237 9.73 20.26 2.98
CA PRO A 237 10.87 20.09 2.07
C PRO A 237 10.72 18.96 1.04
N GLY A 238 9.98 17.90 1.38
CA GLY A 238 9.70 16.78 0.49
C GLY A 238 8.86 17.13 -0.74
N GLU A 239 8.15 18.27 -0.75
CA GLU A 239 7.37 18.74 -1.91
C GLU A 239 8.23 18.85 -3.18
N SER A 240 9.52 19.17 -3.01
CA SER A 240 10.49 19.20 -4.10
C SER A 240 10.63 17.86 -4.84
N PHE A 241 10.40 16.73 -4.19
CA PHE A 241 10.49 15.41 -4.82
C PHE A 241 9.34 15.14 -5.80
N PHE A 242 8.22 15.85 -5.66
CA PHE A 242 7.00 15.69 -6.46
C PHE A 242 6.85 16.76 -7.55
N LYS A 243 7.85 17.63 -7.73
CA LYS A 243 7.90 18.57 -8.88
C LYS A 243 8.20 17.82 -10.18
N GLU A 244 8.00 18.48 -11.32
CA GLU A 244 8.18 17.87 -12.65
C GLU A 244 9.55 17.19 -12.84
N ASP A 245 10.62 17.81 -12.35
CA ASP A 245 11.99 17.30 -12.35
C ASP A 245 12.38 16.58 -11.04
N GLY A 246 11.45 16.45 -10.10
CA GLY A 246 11.64 15.82 -8.81
C GLY A 246 11.87 14.31 -8.91
N TRP A 247 12.61 13.76 -7.94
CA TRP A 247 12.99 12.34 -7.92
C TRP A 247 11.79 11.40 -7.99
N GLU A 248 10.73 11.67 -7.23
CA GLU A 248 9.56 10.78 -7.15
C GLU A 248 8.74 10.82 -8.44
N THR A 249 8.67 11.97 -9.10
CA THR A 249 8.07 12.10 -10.44
C THR A 249 8.81 11.26 -11.47
N GLN A 250 10.15 11.32 -11.47
CA GLN A 250 10.97 10.50 -12.38
C GLN A 250 10.85 9.00 -12.07
N ARG A 251 10.86 8.62 -10.78
CA ARG A 251 10.67 7.23 -10.35
C ARG A 251 9.29 6.70 -10.73
N THR A 252 8.25 7.52 -10.58
CA THR A 252 6.87 7.19 -10.97
C THR A 252 6.78 6.94 -12.48
N LYS A 253 7.41 7.79 -13.30
CA LYS A 253 7.47 7.57 -14.75
C LYS A 253 8.13 6.23 -15.11
N LEU A 254 9.27 5.91 -14.49
CA LEU A 254 9.93 4.61 -14.70
C LEU A 254 9.05 3.43 -14.27
N TYR A 255 8.29 3.59 -13.19
CA TYR A 255 7.34 2.58 -12.74
C TYR A 255 6.21 2.38 -13.76
N GLU A 256 5.60 3.45 -14.25
CA GLU A 256 4.53 3.42 -15.25
C GLU A 256 5.00 2.82 -16.59
N ASP A 257 6.17 3.25 -17.08
CA ASP A 257 6.80 2.68 -18.28
C ASP A 257 7.04 1.16 -18.12
N GLY A 258 7.48 0.74 -16.92
CA GLY A 258 7.64 -0.66 -16.56
C GLY A 258 6.32 -1.44 -16.55
N GLN A 259 5.22 -0.86 -16.04
CA GLN A 259 3.91 -1.49 -16.07
C GLN A 259 3.40 -1.69 -17.51
N VAL A 260 3.58 -0.68 -18.37
CA VAL A 260 3.22 -0.79 -19.80
C VAL A 260 4.01 -1.91 -20.48
N MET A 261 5.32 -2.00 -20.21
CA MET A 261 6.16 -3.07 -20.76
C MET A 261 5.70 -4.46 -20.29
N ILE A 262 5.44 -4.65 -18.99
CA ILE A 262 4.98 -5.94 -18.44
C ILE A 262 3.62 -6.32 -19.04
N ASN A 263 2.66 -5.38 -19.09
CA ASN A 263 1.31 -5.65 -19.60
C ASN A 263 1.28 -5.93 -21.11
N ASN A 264 2.18 -5.32 -21.89
CA ASN A 264 2.31 -5.60 -23.32
C ASN A 264 3.08 -6.90 -23.61
N THR A 265 3.82 -7.43 -22.63
CA THR A 265 4.48 -8.74 -22.72
C THR A 265 3.46 -9.82 -22.38
N ALA A 266 2.50 -10.05 -23.28
CA ALA A 266 1.46 -11.05 -23.11
C ALA A 266 2.05 -12.41 -22.71
N HIS A 267 1.68 -12.92 -21.55
CA HIS A 267 1.98 -14.30 -21.16
C HIS A 267 1.21 -15.24 -22.09
N VAL A 268 1.93 -15.94 -22.96
CA VAL A 268 1.38 -17.09 -23.70
C VAL A 268 1.18 -18.22 -22.69
N HIS A 269 -0.05 -18.41 -22.21
CA HIS A 269 -0.40 -19.59 -21.45
C HIS A 269 -0.66 -20.74 -22.43
N VAL A 270 0.31 -21.65 -22.54
CA VAL A 270 0.13 -22.94 -23.23
C VAL A 270 -0.47 -23.92 -22.23
N ARG A 271 -1.75 -24.28 -22.42
CA ARG A 271 -2.32 -25.46 -21.75
C ARG A 271 -2.18 -26.66 -22.66
N ILE A 272 -1.54 -27.72 -22.17
CA ILE A 272 -1.51 -29.03 -22.83
C ILE A 272 -2.55 -29.90 -22.13
N ASN A 273 -3.67 -30.17 -22.81
CA ASN A 273 -4.65 -31.13 -22.31
C ASN A 273 -4.32 -32.51 -22.88
N ASP A 274 -3.91 -33.44 -22.02
CA ASP A 274 -3.78 -34.86 -22.39
C ASP A 274 -5.14 -35.53 -22.27
N ASP A 275 -5.85 -35.64 -23.39
CA ASP A 275 -7.11 -36.39 -23.47
C ASP A 275 -6.81 -37.84 -23.90
N SER A 276 -6.17 -38.58 -22.99
CA SER A 276 -5.82 -40.01 -23.16
C SER A 276 -7.03 -40.94 -23.32
N SER A 277 -8.26 -40.40 -23.31
CA SER A 277 -9.50 -41.14 -23.56
C SER A 277 -9.87 -41.25 -25.06
N ASN A 278 -9.23 -40.46 -25.94
CA ASN A 278 -9.48 -40.48 -27.37
C ASN A 278 -8.35 -41.22 -28.12
N LEU A 279 -8.68 -42.34 -28.76
CA LEU A 279 -7.79 -43.23 -29.54
C LEU A 279 -7.20 -42.59 -30.82
N LYS A 280 -7.10 -41.27 -30.89
CA LYS A 280 -6.39 -40.53 -31.94
C LYS A 280 -5.52 -39.49 -31.24
N GLY A 281 -4.23 -39.77 -31.13
CA GLY A 281 -3.25 -38.90 -30.47
C GLY A 281 -3.13 -37.53 -31.14
N PHE A 282 -4.02 -36.61 -30.76
CA PHE A 282 -3.93 -35.20 -31.08
C PHE A 282 -3.62 -34.43 -29.80
N LEU A 283 -2.53 -33.67 -29.83
CA LEU A 283 -2.20 -32.72 -28.78
C LEU A 283 -3.01 -31.44 -29.05
N ASN A 284 -3.99 -31.13 -28.22
CA ASN A 284 -4.69 -29.84 -28.29
C ASN A 284 -3.87 -28.79 -27.56
N VAL A 285 -3.43 -27.76 -28.29
CA VAL A 285 -2.72 -26.60 -27.75
C VAL A 285 -3.66 -25.41 -27.79
N ASP A 286 -4.19 -25.03 -26.63
CA ASP A 286 -4.94 -23.79 -26.48
C ASP A 286 -3.97 -22.64 -26.16
N ILE A 287 -4.01 -21.58 -26.97
CA ILE A 287 -3.28 -20.34 -26.75
C ILE A 287 -4.30 -19.29 -26.30
N ALA A 288 -4.24 -18.92 -25.01
CA ALA A 288 -4.99 -17.78 -24.50
C ALA A 288 -4.05 -16.57 -24.40
N MET A 289 -4.39 -15.49 -25.10
CA MET A 289 -3.76 -14.18 -24.91
C MET A 289 -4.63 -13.37 -23.94
N ASN A 290 -4.06 -12.93 -22.82
CA ASN A 290 -4.73 -11.96 -21.96
C ASN A 290 -4.59 -10.57 -22.59
N GLY A 291 -5.64 -10.11 -23.26
CA GLY A 291 -5.80 -8.72 -23.67
C GLY A 291 -7.23 -8.30 -23.37
N ASN A 292 -7.43 -7.06 -22.90
CA ASN A 292 -8.73 -6.42 -22.67
C ASN A 292 -9.46 -6.10 -23.99
N GLY A 293 -9.57 -7.09 -24.86
CA GLY A 293 -10.26 -7.04 -26.13
C GLY A 293 -10.44 -8.48 -26.58
N ALA A 294 -11.68 -8.97 -26.53
CA ALA A 294 -12.01 -10.28 -27.03
C ALA A 294 -11.66 -10.39 -28.52
N SER A 295 -10.55 -11.04 -28.83
CA SER A 295 -10.37 -11.71 -30.11
C SER A 295 -10.22 -13.21 -29.83
N SER A 296 -11.35 -13.91 -29.89
CA SER A 296 -11.36 -15.36 -30.05
C SER A 296 -10.86 -15.67 -31.47
N GLY A 297 -9.54 -15.65 -31.67
CA GLY A 297 -8.91 -16.21 -32.86
C GLY A 297 -8.88 -17.72 -32.71
N ILE A 298 -9.69 -18.44 -33.48
CA ILE A 298 -9.51 -19.89 -33.64
C ILE A 298 -8.23 -20.04 -34.46
N CYS A 299 -7.18 -20.59 -33.86
CA CYS A 299 -5.99 -20.97 -34.62
C CYS A 299 -6.34 -22.25 -35.40
N GLU A 300 -6.85 -22.08 -36.63
CA GLU A 300 -7.06 -23.22 -37.52
C GLU A 300 -5.70 -23.81 -37.93
N THR A 301 -5.44 -25.01 -37.44
CA THR A 301 -4.49 -26.00 -37.98
C THR A 301 -3.00 -25.71 -37.78
N LEU A 302 -2.37 -26.45 -36.86
CA LEU A 302 -0.92 -26.69 -36.86
C LEU A 302 -0.59 -27.61 -38.06
N SER A 303 -0.34 -27.04 -39.23
CA SER A 303 0.16 -27.80 -40.36
C SER A 303 1.68 -27.97 -40.22
N VAL A 304 2.11 -29.16 -39.77
CA VAL A 304 3.51 -29.56 -39.86
C VAL A 304 3.85 -29.76 -41.34
N VAL A 305 4.32 -28.71 -42.01
CA VAL A 305 4.91 -28.82 -43.35
C VAL A 305 6.42 -28.73 -43.20
N SER A 306 7.07 -29.86 -42.87
CA SER A 306 8.35 -30.27 -43.46
C SER A 306 8.81 -31.62 -42.88
N PRO A 307 9.28 -32.57 -43.70
CA PRO A 307 9.88 -33.81 -43.23
C PRO A 307 11.27 -33.50 -42.67
N GLY A 308 11.40 -33.38 -41.34
CA GLY A 308 12.71 -33.14 -40.72
C GLY A 308 12.73 -32.76 -39.24
N ILE A 309 11.59 -32.48 -38.60
CA ILE A 309 11.56 -32.19 -37.17
C ILE A 309 11.39 -33.50 -36.39
N SER A 310 12.49 -34.02 -35.86
CA SER A 310 12.51 -35.11 -34.90
C SER A 310 12.11 -34.60 -33.51
N LEU A 311 11.09 -35.21 -32.91
CA LEU A 311 10.90 -35.17 -31.46
C LEU A 311 12.05 -35.94 -30.83
N VAL A 312 13.08 -35.22 -30.36
CA VAL A 312 14.11 -35.83 -29.52
C VAL A 312 13.47 -36.13 -28.17
N ASN A 313 13.12 -37.40 -27.98
CA ASN A 313 12.63 -37.92 -26.72
C ASN A 313 13.82 -37.93 -25.74
N ALA A 314 13.97 -36.87 -24.95
CA ALA A 314 14.96 -36.83 -23.87
C ALA A 314 14.45 -37.71 -22.71
N ALA A 315 14.86 -38.98 -22.74
CA ALA A 315 14.74 -39.84 -21.58
C ALA A 315 15.63 -39.33 -20.44
N ALA A 316 15.02 -39.23 -19.26
CA ALA A 316 15.64 -39.17 -17.93
C ALA A 316 16.60 -38.01 -17.62
N GLY A 317 16.09 -37.02 -16.86
CA GLY A 317 16.90 -36.11 -16.06
C GLY A 317 16.80 -34.64 -16.49
N ALA A 318 16.18 -33.82 -15.63
CA ALA A 318 16.21 -32.36 -15.55
C ALA A 318 16.52 -31.56 -16.84
N GLY A 319 15.51 -30.89 -17.39
CA GLY A 319 15.73 -29.84 -18.40
C GLY A 319 14.43 -29.25 -18.92
N ILE A 320 14.25 -27.94 -18.77
CA ILE A 320 13.16 -27.17 -19.38
C ILE A 320 13.32 -27.23 -20.91
N SER A 321 12.37 -27.84 -21.60
CA SER A 321 12.28 -27.81 -23.06
C SER A 321 11.79 -26.43 -23.50
N MET A 322 12.67 -25.58 -24.03
CA MET A 322 12.26 -24.31 -24.61
C MET A 322 11.59 -24.55 -25.97
N LEU A 323 10.28 -24.32 -26.07
CA LEU A 323 9.57 -24.29 -27.34
C LEU A 323 9.67 -22.88 -27.91
N SER A 324 10.48 -22.67 -28.97
CA SER A 324 10.53 -21.39 -29.67
C SER A 324 9.43 -21.35 -30.73
N ILE A 325 8.39 -20.56 -30.49
CA ILE A 325 7.37 -20.24 -31.50
C ILE A 325 7.71 -18.86 -32.05
N GLY A 326 8.31 -18.84 -33.25
CA GLY A 326 8.50 -17.59 -33.99
C GLY A 326 7.16 -17.15 -34.59
N CYS A 327 6.53 -16.13 -34.00
CA CYS A 327 5.36 -15.50 -34.60
C CYS A 327 5.83 -14.52 -35.69
N GLY A 328 5.86 -14.96 -36.94
CA GLY A 328 6.07 -14.08 -38.08
C GLY A 328 4.80 -13.28 -38.34
N LEU A 329 4.89 -11.94 -38.32
CA LEU A 329 3.85 -11.05 -38.84
C LEU A 329 3.70 -11.33 -40.35
N LEU A 330 2.63 -12.03 -40.73
CA LEU A 330 2.17 -12.04 -42.12
C LEU A 330 1.32 -10.80 -42.33
N GLY A 331 1.92 -9.78 -42.95
CA GLY A 331 1.19 -8.62 -43.46
C GLY A 331 0.27 -9.01 -44.62
N GLY A 332 -0.90 -8.38 -44.63
CA GLY A 332 -1.88 -8.34 -45.72
C GLY A 332 -2.72 -7.08 -45.58
#